data_AF-A0A534M1U5-F1
#
_entry.id   AF-A0A534M1U5-F1
#
_cell.length_a   1.000
_cell.length_b   1.000
_cell.length_c   1.000
_cell.angle_alpha   90.00
_cell.angle_beta   90.00
_cell.angle_gamma   90.00
#
_symmetry.space_group_name_H-M   'P 1'
#
loop_
_entity.id
_entity.type
_entity.pdbx_description
1 polymer ?
#
loop_
_entity_poly.entity_id
_entity_poly.type
_entity_poly.pdbx_seq_one_letter_code
_entity_poly.pdbx_strand_id
1 'polypeptide(L)'
;MDDIDLVEWLLASDEPSIRWKVRVQVLGEDRASPKIQALERTIRRSPRVRTLLAGPMGSFRDGLRDPYSKWQGAHWVLASLADIGYPRGSRALLRLRDRLLDRWLGDVYYREFDATTKSGAYRKQGVPRVRGRYRRCASQQGNALYFLEKLGIAN
;
A
#
# COMPACT_ATOMS: atom_id res chain seq x y z
N MET A 1 -23.41 -32.44 -7.80
CA MET A 1 -22.62 -31.21 -7.96
C MET A 1 -21.65 -31.27 -6.82
N ASP A 2 -20.46 -31.82 -7.07
CA ASP A 2 -19.49 -32.07 -6.02
C ASP A 2 -19.17 -30.76 -5.32
N ASP A 3 -19.18 -30.80 -4.00
CA ASP A 3 -18.84 -29.68 -3.14
C ASP A 3 -17.38 -29.35 -3.42
N ILE A 4 -17.14 -28.33 -4.26
CA ILE A 4 -15.80 -27.88 -4.58
C ILE A 4 -15.21 -27.37 -3.27
N ASP A 5 -14.15 -28.03 -2.80
CA ASP A 5 -13.33 -27.46 -1.72
C ASP A 5 -12.80 -26.11 -2.20
N LEU A 6 -13.39 -25.04 -1.65
CA LEU A 6 -13.09 -23.66 -1.99
C LEU A 6 -11.60 -23.35 -1.78
N VAL A 7 -10.97 -23.97 -0.79
CA VAL A 7 -9.54 -23.78 -0.52
C VAL A 7 -8.71 -24.39 -1.64
N GLU A 8 -9.00 -25.62 -2.05
CA GLU A 8 -8.31 -26.27 -3.18
C GLU A 8 -8.51 -25.50 -4.48
N TRP A 9 -9.72 -25.00 -4.74
CA TRP A 9 -9.99 -24.16 -5.90
C TRP A 9 -9.15 -22.87 -5.91
N LEU A 10 -9.03 -22.19 -4.78
CA LEU A 10 -8.20 -20.99 -4.68
C LEU A 10 -6.69 -21.30 -4.75
N LEU A 11 -6.26 -22.44 -4.22
CA LEU A 11 -4.87 -22.92 -4.32
C LEU A 11 -4.49 -23.29 -5.76
N ALA A 12 -5.45 -23.70 -6.58
CA ALA A 12 -5.29 -23.98 -8.00
C ALA A 12 -5.35 -22.72 -8.90
N SER A 13 -5.62 -21.54 -8.34
CA SER A 13 -5.76 -20.30 -9.13
C SER A 13 -4.51 -19.95 -9.94
N ASP A 14 -4.71 -19.55 -11.21
CA ASP A 14 -3.65 -19.02 -12.06
C ASP A 14 -3.05 -17.71 -11.52
N GLU A 15 -3.82 -16.94 -10.74
CA GLU A 15 -3.35 -15.70 -10.12
C GLU A 15 -2.47 -16.02 -8.90
N PRO A 16 -1.15 -15.80 -8.97
CA PRO A 16 -0.24 -16.15 -7.88
C PRO A 16 -0.55 -15.38 -6.58
N SER A 17 -1.13 -14.18 -6.67
CA SER A 17 -1.53 -13.40 -5.48
C SER A 17 -2.68 -14.06 -4.71
N ILE A 18 -3.61 -14.74 -5.39
CA ILE A 18 -4.69 -15.49 -4.74
C ILE A 18 -4.09 -16.67 -3.97
N ARG A 19 -3.25 -17.47 -4.63
CA ARG A 19 -2.54 -18.59 -3.99
C ARG A 19 -1.73 -18.13 -2.78
N TRP A 20 -1.03 -17.00 -2.88
CA TRP A 20 -0.24 -16.47 -1.77
C TRP A 20 -1.13 -16.05 -0.59
N LYS A 21 -2.25 -15.36 -0.86
CA LYS A 21 -3.21 -14.98 0.19
C LYS A 21 -3.77 -16.19 0.91
N VAL A 22 -4.18 -17.23 0.19
CA VAL A 22 -4.69 -18.45 0.82
C VAL A 22 -3.61 -19.12 1.65
N ARG A 23 -2.43 -19.38 1.08
CA ARG A 23 -1.34 -20.04 1.81
C ARG A 23 -0.91 -19.29 3.07
N VAL A 24 -0.73 -17.97 2.97
CA VAL A 24 -0.18 -17.17 4.08
C VAL A 24 -1.25 -16.68 5.06
N GLN A 25 -2.39 -16.20 4.56
CA GLN A 25 -3.40 -15.53 5.39
C GLN A 25 -4.51 -16.47 5.86
N VAL A 26 -4.75 -17.57 5.15
CA VAL A 26 -5.78 -18.57 5.53
C VAL A 26 -5.12 -19.79 6.19
N LEU A 27 -4.12 -20.38 5.53
CA LEU A 27 -3.45 -21.61 6.01
C LEU A 27 -2.28 -21.34 6.97
N GLY A 28 -1.85 -20.09 7.11
CA GLY A 28 -0.79 -19.69 8.04
C GLY A 28 0.61 -20.19 7.65
N GLU A 29 0.85 -20.50 6.38
CA GLU A 29 2.18 -20.90 5.91
C GLU A 29 3.21 -19.79 6.19
N ASP A 30 4.37 -20.19 6.71
CA ASP A 30 5.46 -19.26 7.01
C ASP A 30 5.99 -18.60 5.73
N ARG A 31 6.00 -17.27 5.71
CA ARG A 31 6.56 -16.47 4.61
C ARG A 31 8.07 -16.67 4.45
N ALA A 32 8.78 -17.09 5.50
CA ALA A 32 10.19 -17.43 5.41
C ALA A 32 10.43 -18.78 4.69
N SER A 33 9.39 -19.60 4.48
CA SER A 33 9.54 -20.86 3.78
C SER A 33 9.97 -20.68 2.32
N PRO A 34 10.83 -21.57 1.78
CA PRO A 34 11.28 -21.48 0.39
C PRO A 34 10.14 -21.49 -0.64
N LYS A 35 9.03 -22.19 -0.34
CA LYS A 35 7.84 -22.28 -1.19
C LYS A 35 7.14 -20.93 -1.33
N ILE A 36 6.91 -20.24 -0.21
CA ILE A 36 6.28 -18.91 -0.25
C ILE A 36 7.21 -17.88 -0.90
N GLN A 37 8.51 -17.90 -0.59
CA GLN A 37 9.47 -17.00 -1.24
C GLN A 37 9.54 -17.22 -2.76
N ALA A 38 9.40 -18.46 -3.24
CA ALA A 38 9.30 -18.74 -4.67
C ALA A 38 8.05 -18.12 -5.29
N LEU A 39 6.90 -18.24 -4.61
CA LEU A 39 5.65 -17.64 -5.04
C LEU A 39 5.73 -16.10 -5.07
N GLU A 40 6.30 -15.47 -4.04
CA GLU A 40 6.53 -14.02 -3.99
C GLU A 40 7.44 -13.54 -5.14
N ARG A 41 8.46 -14.32 -5.50
CA ARG A 41 9.31 -14.05 -6.68
C ARG A 41 8.52 -14.09 -8.00
N THR A 42 7.54 -14.99 -8.11
CA THR A 42 6.60 -15.04 -9.24
C THR A 42 5.69 -13.81 -9.25
N ILE A 43 5.10 -13.46 -8.09
CA ILE A 43 4.25 -12.26 -7.93
C ILE A 43 5.01 -11.01 -8.35
N ARG A 44 6.26 -10.83 -7.90
CA ARG A 44 7.11 -9.70 -8.26
C ARG A 44 7.25 -9.50 -9.77
N ARG A 45 7.22 -10.58 -10.55
CA ARG A 45 7.36 -10.55 -12.02
C ARG A 45 6.02 -10.48 -12.76
N SER A 46 4.91 -10.50 -12.04
CA SER A 46 3.57 -10.50 -12.63
C SER A 46 3.30 -9.20 -13.43
N PRO A 47 2.45 -9.26 -14.48
CA PRO A 47 1.96 -8.06 -15.16
C PRO A 47 1.37 -7.03 -14.19
N ARG A 48 0.60 -7.49 -13.19
CA ARG A 48 -0.05 -6.64 -12.18
C ARG A 48 0.95 -5.80 -11.39
N VAL A 49 2.03 -6.41 -10.90
CA VAL A 49 3.09 -5.69 -10.18
C VAL A 49 3.79 -4.67 -11.10
N ARG A 50 4.07 -5.05 -12.36
CA ARG A 50 4.65 -4.12 -13.34
C ARG A 50 3.74 -2.91 -13.58
N THR A 51 2.44 -3.13 -13.73
CA THR A 51 1.45 -2.05 -13.89
C THR A 51 1.37 -1.15 -12.66
N LEU A 52 1.31 -1.73 -11.46
CA LEU A 52 1.28 -0.98 -10.20
C LEU A 52 2.51 -0.08 -10.04
N LEU A 53 3.68 -0.59 -10.43
CA LEU A 53 4.94 0.13 -10.30
C LEU A 53 5.20 1.13 -11.43
N ALA A 54 4.62 0.92 -12.62
CA ALA A 54 4.83 1.78 -13.78
C ALA A 54 4.41 3.24 -13.54
N GLY A 55 3.35 3.47 -12.75
CA GLY A 55 2.89 4.81 -12.40
C GLY A 55 3.87 5.54 -11.47
N PRO A 56 4.04 5.09 -10.21
CA PRO A 56 4.91 5.75 -9.25
C PRO A 56 6.40 5.77 -9.61
N MET A 57 6.88 4.78 -10.37
CA MET A 57 8.28 4.69 -10.79
C MET A 57 8.53 5.21 -12.21
N GLY A 58 7.49 5.62 -12.95
CA GLY A 58 7.62 6.21 -14.27
C GLY A 58 8.39 7.54 -14.24
N SER A 59 9.16 7.80 -15.31
CA SER A 59 9.89 9.06 -15.51
C SER A 59 8.90 10.22 -15.69
N PHE A 60 8.53 10.88 -14.60
CA PHE A 60 7.91 12.21 -14.70
C PHE A 60 9.00 13.26 -14.58
N ARG A 61 9.43 13.73 -15.75
CA ARG A 61 10.40 14.81 -15.93
C ARG A 61 9.97 16.15 -15.31
N ASP A 62 8.72 16.31 -14.84
CA ASP A 62 8.22 17.61 -14.33
C ASP A 62 7.53 17.56 -12.94
N GLY A 63 7.69 16.48 -12.18
CA GLY A 63 7.20 16.42 -10.79
C GLY A 63 6.59 15.07 -10.43
N LEU A 64 7.08 14.49 -9.32
CA LEU A 64 6.50 13.24 -8.80
C LEU A 64 5.03 13.47 -8.41
N ARG A 65 4.14 12.60 -8.90
CA ARG A 65 2.72 12.53 -8.50
C ARG A 65 2.60 12.51 -6.97
N ASP A 66 1.63 13.26 -6.42
CA ASP A 66 1.30 13.27 -4.99
C ASP A 66 1.26 11.83 -4.45
N PRO A 67 2.02 11.49 -3.39
CA PRO A 67 2.01 10.15 -2.78
C PRO A 67 0.61 9.63 -2.46
N TYR A 68 -0.37 10.51 -2.24
CA TYR A 68 -1.76 10.15 -1.95
C TYR A 68 -2.73 10.26 -3.15
N SER A 69 -2.24 10.57 -4.35
CA SER A 69 -3.05 10.54 -5.57
C SER A 69 -3.77 9.19 -5.67
N LYS A 70 -5.10 9.21 -5.74
CA LYS A 70 -5.91 7.99 -5.70
C LYS A 70 -5.42 6.94 -6.69
N TRP A 71 -5.29 5.71 -6.19
CA TRP A 71 -4.90 4.48 -6.90
C TRP A 71 -3.48 4.45 -7.49
N GLN A 72 -2.89 5.59 -7.85
CA GLN A 72 -1.62 5.68 -8.56
C GLN A 72 -0.49 6.29 -7.75
N GLY A 73 -0.80 6.91 -6.61
CA GLY A 73 0.20 7.43 -5.67
C GLY A 73 0.89 6.32 -4.89
N ALA A 74 2.10 6.60 -4.40
CA ALA A 74 2.90 5.65 -3.62
C ALA A 74 2.13 5.01 -2.46
N HIS A 75 1.23 5.74 -1.79
CA HIS A 75 0.41 5.21 -0.70
C HIS A 75 -0.46 4.03 -1.16
N TRP A 76 -1.16 4.18 -2.29
CA TRP A 76 -2.06 3.15 -2.80
C TRP A 76 -1.28 1.99 -3.40
N VAL A 77 -0.19 2.28 -4.11
CA VAL A 77 0.63 1.23 -4.72
C VAL A 77 1.32 0.37 -3.67
N LEU A 78 1.94 0.96 -2.64
CA LEU A 78 2.57 0.18 -1.57
C LEU A 78 1.54 -0.64 -0.78
N ALA A 79 0.36 -0.08 -0.50
CA ALA A 79 -0.74 -0.83 0.10
C ALA A 79 -1.15 -2.03 -0.75
N SER A 80 -1.31 -1.85 -2.07
CA SER A 80 -1.64 -2.95 -2.98
C SER A 80 -0.54 -4.00 -3.06
N LEU A 81 0.74 -3.60 -3.11
CA LEU A 81 1.87 -4.54 -3.14
C LEU A 81 1.94 -5.39 -1.86
N ALA A 82 1.70 -4.78 -0.70
CA ALA A 82 1.62 -5.50 0.58
C ALA A 82 0.47 -6.52 0.59
N ASP A 83 -0.66 -6.16 -0.02
CA ASP A 83 -1.86 -6.99 -0.05
C ASP A 83 -1.73 -8.21 -0.98
N ILE A 84 -1.06 -8.06 -2.12
CA ILE A 84 -0.94 -9.11 -3.14
C ILE A 84 0.26 -10.05 -2.95
N GLY A 85 1.04 -9.89 -1.87
CA GLY A 85 2.17 -10.79 -1.58
C GLY A 85 3.48 -10.40 -2.28
N TYR A 86 3.75 -9.11 -2.45
CA TYR A 86 5.05 -8.68 -2.95
C TYR A 86 6.19 -9.04 -1.96
N PRO A 87 7.41 -9.40 -2.44
CA PRO A 87 8.52 -9.80 -1.58
C PRO A 87 8.88 -8.80 -0.49
N ARG A 88 9.13 -9.31 0.73
CA ARG A 88 9.61 -8.49 1.86
C ARG A 88 11.02 -7.96 1.61
N GLY A 89 11.33 -6.80 2.19
CA GLY A 89 12.67 -6.21 2.21
C GLY A 89 13.20 -5.76 0.84
N SER A 90 12.33 -5.61 -0.16
CA SER A 90 12.75 -5.23 -1.51
C SER A 90 13.26 -3.79 -1.54
N ARG A 91 14.57 -3.63 -1.77
CA ARG A 91 15.23 -2.32 -1.91
C ARG A 91 14.64 -1.44 -3.03
N ALA A 92 14.01 -2.07 -4.02
CA ALA A 92 13.35 -1.35 -5.12
C ALA A 92 12.20 -0.44 -4.64
N LEU A 93 11.64 -0.68 -3.45
CA LEU A 93 10.53 0.11 -2.91
C LEU A 93 10.98 1.28 -2.01
N LEU A 94 12.27 1.38 -1.67
CA LEU A 94 12.74 2.37 -0.69
C LEU A 94 12.47 3.80 -1.13
N ARG A 95 12.69 4.13 -2.40
CA ARG A 95 12.38 5.46 -2.94
C ARG A 95 10.89 5.82 -2.79
N LEU A 96 9.99 4.85 -2.93
CA LEU A 96 8.55 5.08 -2.75
C LEU A 96 8.20 5.25 -1.28
N ARG A 97 8.82 4.46 -0.39
CA ARG A 97 8.70 4.61 1.06
C ARG A 97 9.15 5.99 1.50
N ASP A 98 10.34 6.42 1.14
CA ASP A 98 10.91 7.66 1.66
C ASP A 98 10.01 8.85 1.29
N ARG A 99 9.52 8.89 0.04
CA ARG A 99 8.55 9.90 -0.41
C ARG A 99 7.21 9.85 0.32
N LEU A 100 6.77 8.65 0.67
CA LEU A 100 5.56 8.46 1.47
C LEU A 100 5.75 8.96 2.90
N LEU A 101 6.91 8.69 3.51
CA LEU A 101 7.25 9.12 4.86
C LEU A 101 7.45 10.64 4.92
N ASP A 102 8.16 11.23 3.96
CA ASP A 102 8.26 12.69 3.78
C ASP A 102 6.88 13.35 3.79
N ARG A 103 5.92 12.71 3.12
CA ARG A 103 4.53 13.18 3.12
C ARG A 103 3.92 13.03 4.50
N TRP A 104 3.80 11.83 5.04
CA TRP A 104 2.98 11.58 6.24
C TRP A 104 3.60 12.05 7.55
N LEU A 105 4.91 12.23 7.61
CA LEU A 105 5.62 12.73 8.78
C LEU A 105 5.90 14.24 8.70
N GLY A 106 5.49 14.91 7.61
CA GLY A 106 5.68 16.35 7.46
C GLY A 106 4.91 17.18 8.49
N ASP A 107 5.50 18.29 8.92
CA ASP A 107 5.00 19.24 9.92
C ASP A 107 3.52 19.62 9.78
N VAL A 108 3.02 19.65 8.54
CA VAL A 108 1.63 19.98 8.23
C VAL A 108 0.63 19.08 8.98
N TYR A 109 0.99 17.84 9.30
CA TYR A 109 0.11 16.92 10.01
C TYR A 109 0.06 17.14 11.53
N TYR A 110 0.94 18.00 12.08
CA TYR A 110 0.96 18.39 13.49
C TYR A 110 0.36 19.79 13.73
N ARG A 111 -0.04 20.49 12.67
CA ARG A 111 -0.65 21.82 12.75
C ARG A 111 -2.15 21.70 12.52
N GLU A 112 -2.95 21.99 13.54
CA GLU A 112 -4.41 21.95 13.47
C GLU A 112 -5.00 23.34 13.25
N PHE A 113 -6.14 23.43 12.58
CA PHE A 113 -6.90 24.68 12.53
C PHE A 113 -8.40 24.40 12.39
N ASP A 114 -9.22 25.25 13.00
CA ASP A 114 -10.67 25.17 12.82
C ASP A 114 -11.10 25.82 11.50
N ALA A 115 -11.97 25.12 10.78
CA ALA A 115 -12.60 25.56 9.55
C ALA A 115 -14.12 25.60 9.74
N THR A 116 -14.72 26.78 9.51
CA THR A 116 -16.16 27.00 9.62
C THR A 116 -16.93 26.51 8.39
N THR A 117 -16.27 26.39 7.24
CA THR A 117 -16.86 25.94 5.98
C THR A 117 -16.05 24.81 5.35
N LYS A 118 -16.71 24.03 4.47
CA LYS A 118 -16.04 22.99 3.68
C LYS A 118 -14.89 23.55 2.85
N SER A 119 -15.07 24.71 2.21
CA SER A 119 -14.03 25.34 1.40
C SER A 119 -12.89 25.88 2.28
N GLY A 120 -13.19 26.39 3.47
CA GLY A 120 -12.20 26.83 4.46
C GLY A 120 -11.21 25.73 4.86
N ALA A 121 -11.65 24.46 4.86
CA ALA A 121 -10.80 23.32 5.18
C ALA A 121 -9.65 23.08 4.19
N TYR A 122 -9.66 23.72 3.01
CA TYR A 122 -8.62 23.58 1.98
C TYR A 122 -7.78 24.86 1.80
N ARG A 123 -8.02 25.92 2.60
CA ARG A 123 -7.37 27.24 2.43
C ARG A 123 -6.05 27.40 3.17
N LYS A 124 -5.77 26.55 4.16
CA LYS A 124 -4.59 26.64 5.01
C LYS A 124 -3.85 25.31 5.00
N GLN A 125 -2.53 25.37 5.20
CA GLN A 125 -1.73 24.20 5.51
C GLN A 125 -2.06 23.75 6.94
N GLY A 126 -2.34 22.47 7.11
CA GLY A 126 -2.64 21.86 8.41
C GLY A 126 -3.69 20.77 8.30
N VAL A 127 -4.04 20.17 9.42
CA VAL A 127 -5.20 19.28 9.56
C VAL A 127 -6.43 20.13 9.93
N PRO A 128 -7.39 20.31 9.00
CA PRO A 128 -8.61 21.04 9.30
C PRO A 128 -9.49 20.29 10.29
N ARG A 129 -10.06 21.03 11.23
CA ARG A 129 -11.14 20.60 12.13
C ARG A 129 -12.44 21.29 11.73
N VAL A 130 -13.48 20.51 11.48
CA VAL A 130 -14.82 21.04 11.16
C VAL A 130 -15.76 20.62 12.28
N ARG A 131 -16.26 21.59 13.05
CA ARG A 131 -17.12 21.33 14.23
C ARG A 131 -16.47 20.33 15.20
N GLY A 132 -15.19 20.55 15.53
CA GLY A 132 -14.41 19.70 16.45
C GLY A 132 -13.98 18.34 15.87
N ARG A 133 -14.28 18.02 14.61
CA ARG A 133 -13.89 16.75 13.96
C ARG A 133 -12.78 16.95 12.95
N TYR A 134 -11.75 16.12 13.05
CA TYR A 134 -10.66 16.09 12.07
C TYR A 134 -11.16 15.70 10.68
N ARG A 135 -10.86 16.53 9.69
CA ARG A 135 -11.18 16.27 8.28
C ARG A 135 -9.95 15.73 7.57
N ARG A 136 -9.66 14.46 7.84
CA ARG A 136 -8.63 13.67 7.16
C ARG A 136 -9.03 12.20 7.15
N CYS A 137 -8.43 11.41 6.27
CA CYS A 137 -8.69 9.97 6.25
C CYS A 137 -7.82 9.28 7.31
N ALA A 138 -8.46 8.52 8.21
CA ALA A 138 -7.77 7.80 9.29
C ALA A 138 -6.76 6.76 8.77
N SER A 139 -6.96 6.24 7.57
CA SER A 139 -6.04 5.27 6.96
C SER A 139 -4.71 5.87 6.51
N GLN A 140 -4.57 7.19 6.39
CA GLN A 140 -3.36 7.78 5.79
C GLN A 140 -2.04 7.38 6.48
N GLN A 141 -1.91 7.64 7.79
CA GLN A 141 -0.72 7.28 8.56
C GLN A 141 -0.79 5.82 9.03
N GLY A 142 -1.96 5.36 9.49
CA GLY A 142 -2.12 4.00 10.02
C GLY A 142 -1.89 2.90 8.97
N ASN A 143 -2.45 3.07 7.76
CA ASN A 143 -2.24 2.11 6.67
C ASN A 143 -0.79 2.16 6.18
N ALA A 144 -0.16 3.35 6.16
CA ALA A 144 1.25 3.49 5.81
C ALA A 144 2.14 2.66 6.73
N LEU A 145 1.97 2.77 8.05
CA LEU A 145 2.67 1.91 9.00
C LEU A 145 2.41 0.43 8.70
N TYR A 146 1.14 0.04 8.58
CA TYR A 146 0.75 -1.35 8.32
C TYR A 146 1.42 -1.94 7.07
N PHE A 147 1.35 -1.28 5.91
CA PHE A 147 1.89 -1.86 4.69
C PHE A 147 3.42 -1.81 4.63
N LEU A 148 4.07 -0.82 5.26
CA LEU A 148 5.54 -0.76 5.34
C LEU A 148 6.08 -1.92 6.18
N GLU A 149 5.40 -2.26 7.28
CA GLU A 149 5.71 -3.44 8.10
C GLU A 149 5.47 -4.75 7.35
N LYS A 150 4.33 -4.87 6.63
CA LYS A 150 4.02 -6.05 5.81
C LYS A 150 4.99 -6.25 4.65
N LEU A 151 5.53 -5.16 4.11
CA LEU A 151 6.60 -5.16 3.10
C LEU A 151 8.01 -5.30 3.70
N GLY A 152 8.16 -5.19 5.03
CA GLY A 152 9.47 -5.30 5.69
C GLY A 152 10.44 -4.19 5.30
N ILE A 153 9.92 -2.97 5.12
CA ILE A 153 10.71 -1.79 4.73
C ILE A 153 10.48 -0.60 5.67
N ALA A 154 9.89 -0.81 6.86
CA ALA A 154 9.65 0.25 7.83
C ALA A 154 10.94 0.82 8.46
N ASN A 155 12.03 0.04 8.46
CA ASN A 155 13.35 0.38 9.02
C ASN A 155 14.36 0.79 7.95
#